data_AF-A0A350C5I6-F1
#
_entry.id   AF-A0A350C5I6-F1
#
_cell.length_a   1.000
_cell.length_b   1.000
_cell.length_c   1.000
_cell.angle_alpha   90.00
_cell.angle_beta   90.00
_cell.angle_gamma   90.00
#
_symmetry.space_group_name_H-M   'P 1'
#
loop_
_entity.id
_entity.type
_entity.pdbx_description
1 polymer ?
#
loop_
_entity_poly.entity_id
_entity_poly.type
_entity_poly.pdbx_seq_one_letter_code
_entity_poly.pdbx_strand_id
1 'polypeptide(L)'
;MKDIADLLGRICLSIIFLFEAIDSILFYDSTIETMQSYGVTFWPNLWLSIAIFGLILGSVLIMIGYFARIGATLCLLYWLPFTFIVFSFWNDPPSTEQLTFLRFTTNMAVAGGLLLLLANGSGKYSVKRLIHRLRLPQ
;
A
#
# COMPACT_ATOMS: atom_id res chain seq x y z
N MET A 1 -14.63 1.79 21.18
CA MET A 1 -14.11 0.66 20.37
C MET A 1 -13.82 1.04 18.92
N LYS A 2 -14.76 1.71 18.21
CA LYS A 2 -14.58 2.13 16.80
C LYS A 2 -13.26 2.87 16.53
N ASP A 3 -12.88 3.79 17.41
CA ASP A 3 -11.68 4.60 17.19
C ASP A 3 -10.36 3.81 17.40
N ILE A 4 -10.33 2.87 18.35
CA ILE A 4 -9.17 1.99 18.59
C ILE A 4 -9.02 1.01 17.41
N ALA A 5 -10.13 0.43 16.95
CA ALA A 5 -10.13 -0.47 15.80
C ALA A 5 -9.68 0.25 14.52
N ASP A 6 -10.07 1.51 14.31
CA ASP A 6 -9.59 2.35 13.21
C ASP A 6 -8.07 2.57 13.28
N LEU A 7 -7.55 2.90 14.47
CA LEU A 7 -6.10 3.11 14.65
C LEU A 7 -5.31 1.83 14.37
N LEU A 8 -5.74 0.71 14.95
CA LEU A 8 -5.08 -0.59 14.74
C LEU A 8 -5.16 -1.01 13.27
N GLY A 9 -6.31 -0.84 12.61
CA GLY A 9 -6.47 -1.15 11.19
C GLY A 9 -5.53 -0.33 10.31
N ARG A 10 -5.37 0.97 10.60
CA ARG A 10 -4.42 1.84 9.88
C ARG A 10 -2.96 1.41 10.11
N ILE A 11 -2.59 1.07 11.34
CA ILE A 11 -1.25 0.57 11.66
C ILE A 11 -0.96 -0.73 10.88
N CYS A 12 -1.88 -1.70 10.94
CA CYS A 12 -1.73 -2.97 10.23
C CYS A 12 -1.58 -2.76 8.71
N LEU A 13 -2.40 -1.89 8.10
CA LEU A 13 -2.29 -1.56 6.68
C LEU A 13 -0.96 -0.87 6.37
N SER A 14 -0.58 0.16 7.13
CA SER A 14 0.66 0.90 6.92
C SER A 14 1.90 0.03 7.00
N ILE A 15 1.94 -0.92 7.94
CA ILE A 15 3.08 -1.81 8.14
C ILE A 15 3.36 -2.65 6.88
N ILE A 16 2.32 -3.16 6.21
CA ILE A 16 2.48 -3.96 4.98
C ILE A 16 3.23 -3.16 3.92
N PHE A 17 2.81 -1.93 3.66
CA PHE A 17 3.44 -1.07 2.65
C PHE A 17 4.83 -0.58 3.05
N LEU A 18 5.09 -0.40 4.34
CA LEU A 18 6.43 -0.07 4.84
C LEU A 18 7.39 -1.25 4.64
N PHE A 19 6.95 -2.47 4.93
CA PHE A 19 7.74 -3.67 4.67
C PHE A 19 8.00 -3.83 3.18
N GLU A 20 7.00 -3.65 2.32
CA GLU A 20 7.17 -3.73 0.86
C GLU A 20 8.20 -2.71 0.36
N ALA A 21 8.17 -1.47 0.88
CA ALA A 21 9.13 -0.45 0.52
C ALA A 21 10.55 -0.80 0.99
N ILE A 22 10.70 -1.32 2.21
CA ILE A 22 12.01 -1.75 2.74
C ILE A 22 12.55 -2.92 1.92
N ASP A 23 11.70 -3.91 1.61
CA ASP A 23 12.07 -5.07 0.81
C ASP A 23 12.54 -4.64 -0.59
N SER A 24 11.80 -3.74 -1.23
CA SER A 24 12.17 -3.14 -2.52
C SER A 24 13.48 -2.34 -2.49
N ILE A 25 13.86 -1.78 -1.32
CA ILE A 25 15.15 -1.10 -1.14
C ILE A 25 16.28 -2.12 -0.95
N LEU A 26 16.05 -3.17 -0.16
CA LEU A 26 17.05 -4.19 0.14
C LEU A 26 17.36 -5.05 -1.09
N PHE A 27 16.35 -5.37 -1.90
CA PHE A 27 16.45 -6.21 -3.09
C PHE A 27 16.29 -5.41 -4.39
N TYR A 28 16.77 -4.16 -4.39
CA TYR A 28 16.56 -3.19 -5.47
C TYR A 28 16.90 -3.73 -6.88
N ASP A 29 18.07 -4.36 -7.03
CA ASP A 29 18.50 -4.91 -8.32
C ASP A 29 17.60 -6.07 -8.78
N SER A 30 17.22 -6.95 -7.85
CA SER A 30 16.32 -8.07 -8.14
C SER A 30 14.91 -7.60 -8.49
N THR A 31 14.43 -6.54 -7.83
CA THR A 31 13.15 -5.90 -8.17
C THR A 31 13.20 -5.28 -9.56
N ILE A 32 14.31 -4.65 -9.95
CA ILE A 32 14.49 -4.13 -11.32
C ILE A 32 14.47 -5.25 -12.35
N GLU A 33 15.21 -6.33 -12.13
CA GLU A 33 15.24 -7.49 -13.02
C GLU A 33 13.82 -8.06 -13.21
N THR A 34 13.07 -8.17 -12.12
CA THR A 34 11.67 -8.60 -12.14
C THR A 34 10.82 -7.60 -12.93
N MET A 35 10.93 -6.30 -12.68
CA MET A 35 10.17 -5.28 -13.43
C MET A 35 10.46 -5.34 -14.94
N GLN A 36 11.72 -5.59 -15.31
CA GLN A 36 12.12 -5.77 -16.71
C GLN A 36 11.53 -7.04 -17.32
N SER A 37 11.49 -8.17 -16.59
CA SER A 37 10.87 -9.41 -17.06
C SER A 37 9.36 -9.25 -17.30
N TYR A 38 8.71 -8.36 -16.56
CA TYR A 38 7.29 -7.99 -16.75
C TYR A 38 7.07 -6.84 -17.76
N GLY A 39 8.11 -6.42 -18.50
CA GLY A 39 7.99 -5.49 -19.61
C GLY A 39 8.19 -4.00 -19.28
N VAL A 40 8.56 -3.66 -18.05
CA VAL A 40 8.93 -2.28 -17.68
C VAL A 40 10.38 -2.02 -18.08
N THR A 41 10.58 -1.79 -19.37
CA THR A 41 11.91 -1.52 -19.96
C THR A 41 12.25 -0.02 -20.00
N PHE A 42 11.24 0.85 -19.97
CA PHE A 42 11.45 2.30 -19.95
C PHE A 42 11.76 2.79 -18.52
N TRP A 43 13.03 3.10 -18.26
CA TRP A 43 13.52 3.77 -17.04
C TRP A 43 13.10 3.06 -15.73
N PRO A 44 13.42 1.76 -15.58
CA PRO A 44 12.96 0.94 -14.44
C PRO A 44 13.39 1.52 -13.09
N ASN A 45 14.62 2.04 -12.98
CA ASN A 45 15.15 2.64 -11.76
C ASN A 45 14.32 3.84 -11.29
N LEU A 46 13.86 4.68 -12.24
CA LEU A 46 13.02 5.83 -11.91
C LEU A 46 11.66 5.37 -11.40
N TRP A 47 11.02 4.42 -12.08
CA TRP A 47 9.72 3.89 -11.68
C TRP A 47 9.77 3.21 -10.31
N LEU A 48 10.80 2.40 -10.05
CA LEU A 48 10.98 1.75 -8.76
C LEU A 48 11.19 2.79 -7.65
N SER A 49 12.00 3.81 -7.89
CA SER A 49 12.23 4.89 -6.92
C SER A 49 10.95 5.68 -6.61
N ILE A 50 10.14 5.97 -7.62
CA ILE A 50 8.83 6.62 -7.46
C ILE A 50 7.88 5.73 -6.67
N ALA A 51 7.85 4.42 -6.96
CA ALA A 51 7.02 3.45 -6.26
C ALA A 51 7.39 3.37 -4.77
N ILE A 52 8.68 3.21 -4.45
CA ILE A 52 9.20 3.18 -3.08
C ILE A 52 8.83 4.48 -2.34
N PHE A 53 9.07 5.64 -2.95
CA PHE A 53 8.70 6.92 -2.36
C PHE A 53 7.20 7.03 -2.10
N GLY A 54 6.37 6.61 -3.06
CA GLY A 54 4.91 6.59 -2.95
C GLY A 54 4.42 5.66 -1.85
N LEU A 55 5.03 4.49 -1.68
CA LEU A 55 4.72 3.53 -0.63
C LEU A 55 5.07 4.07 0.76
N ILE A 56 6.27 4.64 0.93
CA ILE A 56 6.70 5.23 2.20
C ILE A 56 5.80 6.42 2.55
N LEU A 57 5.58 7.34 1.61
CA LEU A 57 4.74 8.50 1.84
C LEU A 57 3.29 8.06 2.13
N GLY A 58 2.74 7.15 1.34
CA GLY A 58 1.37 6.67 1.48
C GLY A 58 1.13 5.97 2.82
N SER A 59 2.03 5.06 3.20
CA SER A 59 1.96 4.33 4.47
C SER A 59 2.06 5.25 5.69
N VAL A 60 2.95 6.24 5.66
CA VAL A 60 3.08 7.25 6.73
C VAL A 60 1.81 8.10 6.84
N LEU A 61 1.23 8.55 5.71
CA LEU A 61 0.00 9.33 5.70
C LEU A 61 -1.21 8.54 6.25
N ILE A 62 -1.30 7.24 5.95
CA ILE A 62 -2.30 6.34 6.52
C ILE A 62 -2.10 6.21 8.04
N MET A 63 -0.87 5.97 8.48
CA MET A 63 -0.54 5.75 9.89
C MET A 63 -0.88 6.98 10.75
N ILE A 64 -0.42 8.16 10.33
CA ILE A 64 -0.68 9.44 11.01
C ILE A 64 -2.17 9.81 10.93
N GLY A 65 -2.84 9.42 9.84
CA GLY A 65 -4.27 9.64 9.65
C GLY A 65 -4.64 11.05 9.18
N TYR A 66 -3.70 11.98 9.03
CA TYR A 66 -4.00 13.38 8.64
C TYR A 66 -4.51 13.47 7.19
N PHE A 67 -3.86 12.75 6.27
CA PHE A 67 -4.28 12.57 4.88
C PHE A 67 -4.42 11.08 4.49
N ALA A 68 -5.07 10.30 5.36
CA ALA A 68 -5.21 8.85 5.15
C ALA A 68 -5.82 8.48 3.79
N ARG A 69 -6.73 9.29 3.25
CA ARG A 69 -7.31 9.05 1.92
C ARG A 69 -6.27 9.20 0.81
N ILE A 70 -5.45 10.25 0.85
CA ILE A 70 -4.40 10.45 -0.15
C ILE A 70 -3.37 9.32 -0.06
N GLY A 71 -2.97 8.95 1.17
CA GLY A 71 -2.05 7.83 1.36
C GLY A 71 -2.62 6.50 0.87
N ALA A 72 -3.89 6.23 1.15
CA ALA A 72 -4.58 5.03 0.67
C ALA A 72 -4.68 5.01 -0.86
N THR A 73 -4.96 6.14 -1.51
CA THR A 73 -4.96 6.23 -2.97
C THR A 73 -3.57 5.95 -3.55
N LEU A 74 -2.50 6.53 -2.98
CA LEU A 74 -1.13 6.30 -3.43
C LEU A 74 -0.74 4.81 -3.33
N CYS A 75 -1.00 4.20 -2.16
CA CYS A 75 -0.73 2.77 -1.97
C CYS A 75 -1.55 1.93 -2.94
N LEU A 76 -2.84 2.22 -3.12
CA LEU A 76 -3.73 1.45 -3.99
C LEU A 76 -3.34 1.55 -5.46
N LEU A 77 -2.92 2.73 -5.92
CA LEU A 77 -2.47 2.98 -7.30
C LEU A 77 -1.26 2.12 -7.66
N TYR A 78 -0.35 1.87 -6.72
CA TYR A 78 0.77 0.96 -6.91
C TYR A 78 0.35 -0.51 -6.72
N TRP A 79 -0.40 -0.80 -5.65
CA TRP A 79 -0.68 -2.15 -5.17
C TRP A 79 -1.55 -2.96 -6.14
N LEU A 80 -2.55 -2.34 -6.77
CA LEU A 80 -3.41 -3.03 -7.73
C LEU A 80 -2.64 -3.45 -8.99
N PRO A 81 -2.00 -2.56 -9.76
CA PRO A 81 -1.22 -2.97 -10.93
C PRO A 81 -0.15 -4.01 -10.58
N PHE A 82 0.60 -3.80 -9.49
CA PHE A 82 1.59 -4.76 -9.02
C PHE A 82 0.99 -6.15 -8.81
N THR A 83 -0.14 -6.23 -8.12
CA THR A 83 -0.81 -7.52 -7.84
C THR A 83 -1.29 -8.21 -9.11
N PHE A 84 -1.89 -7.48 -10.04
CA PHE A 84 -2.41 -8.05 -11.29
C PHE A 84 -1.31 -8.45 -12.28
N ILE A 85 -0.16 -7.78 -12.24
CA ILE A 85 0.97 -8.07 -13.13
C ILE A 85 1.80 -9.23 -12.56
N VAL A 86 2.27 -9.08 -11.32
CA VAL A 86 3.24 -10.01 -10.71
C VAL A 86 2.56 -11.30 -10.26
N PHE A 87 1.37 -11.22 -9.69
CA PHE A 87 0.63 -12.39 -9.20
C PHE A 87 -0.50 -12.82 -10.14
N SER A 88 -0.21 -12.85 -11.45
CA SER A 88 -1.15 -13.27 -12.50
C SER A 88 -1.31 -14.79 -12.57
N PHE A 89 -1.95 -15.37 -11.55
CA PHE A 89 -2.09 -16.83 -11.39
C PHE A 89 -2.70 -17.55 -12.61
N TRP A 90 -3.51 -16.86 -13.41
CA TRP A 90 -4.13 -17.40 -14.63
C TRP A 90 -3.12 -17.66 -15.78
N ASN A 91 -1.89 -17.17 -15.67
CA ASN A 91 -0.82 -17.37 -16.65
C ASN A 91 0.28 -18.31 -16.13
N ASP A 92 0.20 -18.77 -14.88
CA ASP A 92 1.25 -19.53 -14.23
C ASP A 92 1.14 -21.05 -14.47
N PRO A 93 2.26 -21.79 -14.46
CA PRO A 93 2.24 -23.25 -14.48
C PRO A 93 1.47 -23.84 -13.29
N PRO A 94 0.86 -25.04 -13.42
CA PRO A 94 0.10 -25.68 -12.33
C PRO A 94 0.92 -25.93 -11.05
N SER A 95 2.25 -25.99 -11.13
CA SER A 95 3.13 -26.16 -9.98
C SER A 95 3.25 -24.92 -9.09
N THR A 96 3.05 -23.73 -9.64
CA THR A 96 3.18 -22.44 -8.93
C THR A 96 1.85 -21.69 -8.80
N GLU A 97 0.85 -22.04 -9.61
CA GLU A 97 -0.50 -21.45 -9.64
C GLU A 97 -1.10 -21.28 -8.24
N GLN A 98 -1.05 -22.31 -7.40
CA GLN A 98 -1.66 -22.26 -6.06
C GLN A 98 -1.01 -21.20 -5.16
N LEU A 99 0.32 -21.07 -5.21
CA LEU A 99 1.05 -20.09 -4.41
C LEU A 99 0.76 -18.67 -4.91
N THR A 100 0.75 -18.46 -6.23
CA THR A 100 0.41 -17.17 -6.83
C THR A 100 -1.01 -16.76 -6.51
N PHE A 101 -1.97 -17.69 -6.59
CA PHE A 101 -3.37 -17.44 -6.23
C PHE A 101 -3.52 -17.03 -4.76
N LEU A 102 -2.79 -17.67 -3.84
CA LEU A 102 -2.80 -17.29 -2.42
C LEU A 102 -2.26 -15.87 -2.20
N ARG A 103 -1.21 -15.48 -2.93
CA ARG A 103 -0.65 -14.12 -2.87
C ARG A 103 -1.61 -13.10 -3.46
N PHE A 104 -2.19 -13.39 -4.62
CA PHE A 104 -3.20 -12.54 -5.26
C PHE A 104 -4.38 -12.26 -4.34
N THR A 105 -4.97 -13.30 -3.75
CA THR A 105 -6.13 -13.16 -2.85
C THR A 105 -5.81 -12.38 -1.58
N THR A 106 -4.62 -12.59 -1.00
CA THR A 106 -4.14 -11.81 0.15
C THR A 106 -3.97 -10.34 -0.21
N ASN A 107 -3.37 -10.04 -1.36
CA ASN A 107 -3.21 -8.67 -1.82
C ASN A 107 -4.55 -7.98 -2.10
N MET A 108 -5.53 -8.72 -2.63
CA MET A 108 -6.90 -8.23 -2.81
C MET A 108 -7.59 -7.91 -1.49
N ALA A 109 -7.33 -8.68 -0.43
CA ALA A 109 -7.82 -8.37 0.91
C ALA A 109 -7.22 -7.06 1.44
N VAL A 110 -5.92 -6.82 1.22
CA VAL A 110 -5.25 -5.56 1.56
C VAL A 110 -5.84 -4.39 0.76
N ALA A 111 -6.06 -4.57 -0.54
CA ALA A 111 -6.72 -3.57 -1.38
C ALA A 111 -8.14 -3.24 -0.88
N GLY A 112 -8.90 -4.26 -0.45
CA GLY A 112 -10.19 -4.07 0.21
C GLY A 112 -10.09 -3.23 1.47
N GLY A 113 -9.08 -3.47 2.31
CA GLY A 113 -8.79 -2.65 3.49
C GLY A 113 -8.51 -1.18 3.15
N LEU A 114 -7.73 -0.93 2.10
CA LEU A 114 -7.49 0.43 1.58
C LEU A 114 -8.76 1.09 1.05
N LEU A 115 -9.60 0.37 0.31
CA LEU A 115 -10.88 0.88 -0.20
C LEU A 115 -11.84 1.24 0.93
N LEU A 116 -11.91 0.41 1.97
CA LEU A 116 -12.69 0.71 3.18
C LEU A 116 -12.15 1.95 3.89
N LEU A 117 -10.83 2.14 3.94
CA LEU A 117 -10.22 3.34 4.49
C LEU A 117 -10.53 4.59 3.64
N LEU A 118 -10.56 4.46 2.31
CA LEU A 118 -10.97 5.54 1.40
C LEU A 118 -12.42 5.96 1.63
N ALA A 119 -13.33 4.98 1.69
CA ALA A 119 -14.76 5.21 1.91
C ALA A 119 -15.04 5.87 3.27
N ASN A 120 -14.46 5.33 4.34
CA ASN A 120 -14.73 5.80 5.70
C ASN A 120 -13.89 7.02 6.13
N GLY A 121 -12.73 7.25 5.50
CA GLY A 121 -11.75 8.25 5.94
C GLY A 121 -11.06 7.87 7.25
N SER A 122 -10.31 8.81 7.83
CA SER A 122 -9.62 8.60 9.12
C SER A 122 -10.50 8.95 10.32
N GLY A 123 -10.60 8.04 11.29
CA GLY A 123 -11.44 8.16 12.49
C GLY A 123 -11.02 9.25 13.49
N LYS A 124 -11.59 9.23 14.72
CA LYS A 124 -11.36 10.31 15.73
C LYS A 124 -9.91 10.48 16.18
N TYR A 125 -9.07 9.46 16.08
CA TYR A 125 -7.63 9.53 16.38
C TYR A 125 -6.77 9.94 15.18
N SER A 126 -7.35 10.57 14.17
CA SER A 126 -6.58 11.28 13.16
C SER A 126 -5.97 12.56 13.75
N VAL A 127 -4.69 12.83 13.46
CA VAL A 127 -4.04 14.13 13.77
C VAL A 127 -4.86 15.31 13.24
N LYS A 128 -5.64 15.13 12.17
CA LYS A 128 -6.53 16.17 11.61
C LYS A 128 -7.57 16.63 12.62
N ARG A 129 -8.14 15.68 13.38
CA ARG A 129 -9.15 15.99 14.39
C ARG A 129 -8.50 16.47 15.70
N LEU A 130 -7.29 15.99 16.03
CA LEU A 130 -6.54 16.49 17.19
C LEU A 130 -6.18 17.99 17.01
N ILE A 131 -5.66 18.36 15.84
CA ILE A 131 -5.37 19.76 15.50
C ILE A 131 -6.66 20.60 15.44
N HIS A 132 -7.77 20.04 14.92
CA HIS A 132 -9.05 20.73 14.91
C HIS A 132 -9.63 20.96 16.31
N ARG A 133 -9.44 20.04 17.27
CA ARG A 133 -9.83 20.26 18.68
C ARG A 133 -8.96 21.27 19.39
N LEU A 134 -7.70 21.42 18.98
CA LEU A 134 -6.76 22.37 19.58
C LEU A 134 -6.94 23.81 19.05
N ARG A 135 -7.64 24.00 17.91
CA ARG A 135 -8.15 25.31 17.53
C ARG A 135 -9.36 25.64 18.40
N LEU A 136 -9.11 26.33 19.51
CA LEU A 136 -10.10 26.95 20.38
C LEU A 136 -11.10 27.80 19.56
N PRO A 137 -12.38 27.86 19.96
CA PRO A 137 -13.34 28.80 19.37
C PRO A 137 -12.83 30.23 19.59
N GLN A 138 -12.88 31.05 18.54
CA GLN A 138 -12.80 32.51 18.68
C GLN A 138 -14.09 33.03 19.34
#